data_AF-A0A496WX51-F1
#
_entry.id   AF-A0A496WX51-F1
#
_cell.length_a   1.000
_cell.length_b   1.000
_cell.length_c   1.000
_cell.angle_alpha   90.00
_cell.angle_beta   90.00
_cell.angle_gamma   90.00
#
_symmetry.space_group_name_H-M   'P 1'
#
loop_
_entity.id
_entity.type
_entity.pdbx_description
1 polymer ?
#
loop_
_entity_poly.entity_id
_entity_poly.type
_entity_poly.pdbx_seq_one_letter_code
_entity_poly.pdbx_strand_id
1 'polypeptide(L)'
;MLHNAEVSVEFQDQHEESLYREAIQGKDVEDFLSSPAGRFVLGAACQDQLEIEEQLTKVFPWRKRRIAQLQQKHQAITMAVEWLTSAVNIGLTSHRELDDDHYEE
;
A
#
# COMPACT_ATOMS: atom_id res chain seq x y z
N MET A 1 -36.70 -5.73 11.98
CA MET A 1 -36.28 -5.13 10.70
C MET A 1 -35.65 -3.79 11.01
N LEU A 2 -34.33 -3.74 11.19
CA LEU A 2 -33.61 -2.49 11.27
C LEU A 2 -33.40 -2.03 9.82
N HIS A 3 -34.02 -0.91 9.44
CA HIS A 3 -33.68 -0.21 8.21
C HIS A 3 -32.24 0.28 8.38
N ASN A 4 -31.29 -0.32 7.67
CA ASN A 4 -30.02 0.34 7.39
C ASN A 4 -30.38 1.53 6.50
N ALA A 5 -30.41 2.73 7.07
CA ALA A 5 -30.37 3.94 6.28
C ALA A 5 -29.02 3.94 5.56
N GLU A 6 -29.05 3.78 4.23
CA GLU A 6 -27.88 4.06 3.40
C GLU A 6 -27.54 5.52 3.62
N VAL A 7 -26.46 5.79 4.36
CA VAL A 7 -25.89 7.13 4.46
C VAL A 7 -25.33 7.44 3.09
N SER A 8 -26.07 8.22 2.30
CA SER A 8 -25.58 8.78 1.05
C SER A 8 -24.57 9.86 1.38
N VAL A 9 -23.30 9.62 1.06
CA VAL A 9 -22.26 10.65 1.11
C VAL A 9 -22.47 11.53 -0.12
N GLU A 10 -22.81 12.81 0.08
CA GLU A 10 -22.86 13.83 -0.96
C GLU A 10 -21.54 14.59 -0.95
N PHE A 11 -20.86 14.65 -2.10
CA PHE A 11 -19.61 15.40 -2.28
C PHE A 11 -19.91 16.75 -2.93
N GLN A 12 -19.22 17.80 -2.49
CA GLN A 12 -19.27 19.16 -3.02
C GLN A 12 -18.75 19.20 -4.46
N ASP A 13 -17.65 18.49 -4.75
CA ASP A 13 -17.07 18.38 -6.09
C ASP A 13 -16.29 17.07 -6.34
N GLN A 14 -15.66 16.97 -7.52
CA GLN A 14 -14.85 15.80 -7.90
C GLN A 14 -13.53 15.70 -7.12
N HIS A 15 -13.00 16.81 -6.59
CA HIS A 15 -11.78 16.83 -5.81
C HIS A 15 -12.04 16.19 -4.46
N GLU A 16 -13.08 16.61 -3.76
CA GLU A 16 -13.52 16.03 -2.48
C GLU A 16 -13.83 14.52 -2.63
N GLU A 17 -14.52 14.12 -3.71
CA GLU A 17 -14.78 12.70 -4.01
C GLU A 17 -13.47 11.91 -4.18
N SER A 18 -12.46 12.49 -4.84
CA SER A 18 -11.15 11.85 -5.03
C SER A 18 -10.41 11.70 -3.70
N LEU A 19 -10.35 12.77 -2.89
CA LEU A 19 -9.71 12.76 -1.58
C LEU A 19 -10.37 11.73 -0.65
N TYR A 20 -11.70 11.65 -0.67
CA TYR A 20 -12.45 10.68 0.14
C TYR A 20 -12.10 9.23 -0.25
N ARG A 21 -12.02 8.94 -1.55
CA ARG A 21 -11.63 7.61 -2.04
C ARG A 21 -10.20 7.26 -1.66
N GLU A 22 -9.28 8.20 -1.78
CA GLU A 22 -7.88 8.03 -1.39
C GLU A 22 -7.72 7.81 0.12
N ALA A 23 -8.46 8.56 0.94
CA ALA A 23 -8.51 8.38 2.39
C ALA A 23 -9.02 6.99 2.77
N ILE A 24 -10.13 6.53 2.18
CA ILE A 24 -10.65 5.16 2.39
C ILE A 24 -9.60 4.13 1.97
N GLN A 25 -9.02 4.28 0.79
CA GLN A 25 -8.03 3.32 0.29
C GLN A 25 -6.82 3.24 1.22
N GLY A 26 -6.30 4.37 1.69
CA GLY A 26 -5.20 4.39 2.65
C GLY A 26 -5.59 3.72 3.97
N LYS A 27 -6.83 3.92 4.42
CA LYS A 27 -7.35 3.29 5.63
C LYS A 27 -7.49 1.76 5.49
N ASP A 28 -8.02 1.29 4.37
CA ASP A 28 -8.14 -0.14 4.07
C ASP A 28 -6.75 -0.82 4.03
N VAL A 29 -5.76 -0.15 3.44
CA VAL A 29 -4.38 -0.65 3.42
C VAL A 29 -3.76 -0.66 4.82
N GLU A 30 -3.97 0.39 5.62
CA GLU A 30 -3.50 0.43 7.02
C GLU A 30 -4.11 -0.70 7.85
N ASP A 31 -5.42 -0.92 7.72
CA ASP A 31 -6.15 -1.97 8.43
C ASP A 31 -5.69 -3.36 7.98
N PHE A 32 -5.46 -3.55 6.68
CA PHE A 32 -4.85 -4.77 6.15
C PHE A 32 -3.47 -5.01 6.77
N LEU A 33 -2.57 -4.02 6.72
CA LEU A 33 -1.21 -4.13 7.28
C LEU A 33 -1.21 -4.37 8.80
N SER A 34 -2.23 -3.87 9.50
CA SER A 34 -2.43 -4.10 10.93
C SER A 34 -3.03 -5.47 11.26
N SER A 35 -3.68 -6.13 10.29
CA SER A 35 -4.24 -7.47 10.47
C SER A 35 -3.14 -8.54 10.64
N PRO A 36 -3.45 -9.71 11.25
CA PRO A 36 -2.50 -10.83 11.30
C PRO A 36 -2.03 -11.28 9.90
N ALA A 37 -2.92 -11.24 8.91
CA ALA A 37 -2.61 -11.62 7.54
C ALA A 37 -1.65 -10.62 6.88
N GLY A 38 -1.91 -9.31 6.98
CA GLY A 38 -1.04 -8.30 6.40
C GLY A 38 0.33 -8.26 7.06
N ARG A 39 0.41 -8.39 8.39
CA ARG A 39 1.69 -8.53 9.11
C ARG A 39 2.49 -9.75 8.66
N PHE A 40 1.81 -10.89 8.47
CA PHE A 40 2.45 -12.10 7.94
C PHE A 40 2.96 -11.88 6.51
N VAL A 41 2.14 -11.32 5.62
CA VAL A 41 2.51 -11.07 4.22
C VAL A 41 3.71 -10.11 4.14
N LEU A 42 3.68 -9.01 4.89
CA LEU A 42 4.80 -8.06 4.92
C LEU A 42 6.07 -8.70 5.48
N GLY A 43 5.96 -9.46 6.58
CA GLY A 43 7.08 -10.20 7.15
C GLY A 43 7.68 -11.21 6.18
N ALA A 44 6.84 -11.97 5.47
CA ALA A 44 7.26 -12.91 4.44
C ALA A 44 7.95 -12.20 3.28
N ALA A 45 7.41 -11.07 2.81
CA ALA A 45 8.02 -10.27 1.75
C ALA A 45 9.42 -9.75 2.14
N CYS A 46 9.60 -9.26 3.37
CA CYS A 46 10.90 -8.84 3.88
C CYS A 46 11.90 -10.00 3.95
N GLN A 47 11.44 -11.18 4.40
CA GLN A 47 12.28 -12.37 4.47
C GLN A 47 12.72 -12.83 3.06
N ASP A 48 11.78 -12.88 2.11
CA ASP A 48 12.07 -13.23 0.72
C ASP A 48 13.08 -12.26 0.09
N GLN A 49 12.96 -10.97 0.38
CA GLN A 49 13.89 -9.95 -0.09
C GLN A 49 15.31 -10.20 0.41
N LEU A 50 15.49 -10.47 1.70
CA LEU A 50 16.79 -10.79 2.30
C LEU A 50 17.41 -12.06 1.69
N GLU A 51 16.60 -13.09 1.47
CA GLU A 51 17.05 -14.34 0.84
C GLU A 51 17.47 -14.14 -0.61
N ILE A 52 16.77 -13.29 -1.36
CA ILE A 52 17.13 -12.94 -2.73
C ILE A 52 18.44 -12.17 -2.76
N GLU A 53 18.62 -11.19 -1.88
CA GLU A 53 19.85 -10.42 -1.74
C GLU A 53 21.03 -11.32 -1.41
N GLU A 54 20.87 -12.24 -0.45
CA GLU A 54 21.89 -13.22 -0.12
C GLU A 54 22.25 -14.10 -1.35
N GLN A 55 21.25 -14.57 -2.09
CA GLN A 55 21.47 -15.36 -3.30
C GLN A 55 22.19 -14.58 -4.40
N LEU A 56 21.93 -13.28 -4.53
CA LEU A 56 22.63 -12.40 -5.48
C LEU A 56 24.12 -12.26 -5.14
N THR A 57 24.51 -12.35 -3.87
CA THR A 57 25.94 -12.35 -3.49
C THR A 57 26.65 -13.66 -3.83
N LYS A 58 25.92 -14.77 -3.87
CA LYS A 58 26.45 -16.13 -4.07
C LYS A 58 26.44 -16.59 -5.53
N VAL A 59 25.67 -15.93 -6.40
CA VAL A 59 25.53 -16.34 -7.80
C VAL A 59 26.77 -15.96 -8.62
N PHE A 60 27.29 -16.93 -9.37
CA PHE A 60 28.43 -16.67 -10.24
C PHE A 60 28.11 -15.64 -11.34
N PRO A 61 29.04 -14.71 -11.67
CA PRO A 61 28.77 -13.62 -12.62
C PRO A 61 28.35 -14.03 -14.02
N TRP A 62 28.71 -15.23 -14.48
CA TRP A 62 28.33 -15.74 -15.81
C TRP A 62 26.91 -16.31 -15.86
N ARG A 63 26.25 -16.53 -14.71
CA ARG A 63 24.86 -17.00 -14.65
C ARG A 63 23.87 -15.85 -14.82
N LYS A 64 24.00 -15.09 -15.91
CA LYS A 64 23.22 -13.87 -16.21
C LYS A 64 21.72 -14.08 -16.09
N ARG A 65 21.18 -15.21 -16.58
CA ARG A 65 19.76 -15.54 -16.47
C ARG A 65 19.29 -15.66 -15.02
N ARG A 66 20.08 -16.30 -14.15
CA ARG A 66 19.73 -16.45 -12.73
C ARG A 66 19.75 -15.10 -12.02
N ILE A 67 20.75 -14.27 -12.32
CA ILE A 67 20.86 -12.91 -11.78
C ILE A 67 19.61 -12.11 -12.15
N ALA A 68 19.23 -12.09 -13.43
CA ALA A 68 18.05 -11.37 -13.90
C ALA A 68 16.74 -11.84 -13.21
N GLN A 69 16.59 -13.16 -13.01
CA GLN A 69 15.43 -13.71 -12.31
C GLN A 69 15.37 -13.27 -10.84
N LEU A 70 16.52 -13.24 -10.15
CA LEU A 70 16.59 -12.78 -8.77
C LEU A 70 16.29 -11.28 -8.67
N GLN A 71 16.88 -10.47 -9.56
CA GLN A 71 16.61 -9.03 -9.61
C GLN A 71 15.15 -8.71 -9.92
N GLN A 72 14.52 -9.43 -10.85
CA GLN A 72 13.10 -9.24 -11.15
C GLN A 72 12.20 -9.53 -9.95
N LYS A 73 12.51 -10.60 -9.19
CA LYS A 73 11.78 -10.92 -7.96
C LYS A 73 11.97 -9.85 -6.88
N HIS A 74 13.22 -9.41 -6.67
CA HIS A 74 13.54 -8.34 -5.72
C HIS A 74 12.79 -7.06 -6.06
N GLN A 75 12.78 -6.67 -7.34
CA GLN A 75 12.06 -5.50 -7.82
C GLN A 75 10.56 -5.62 -7.60
N ALA A 76 9.96 -6.78 -7.89
CA ALA A 76 8.52 -6.98 -7.68
C ALA A 76 8.13 -6.83 -6.21
N ILE A 77 8.92 -7.38 -5.28
CA ILE A 77 8.70 -7.21 -3.83
C ILE A 77 8.84 -5.74 -3.43
N THR A 78 9.92 -5.09 -3.88
CA THR A 78 10.18 -3.68 -3.59
C THR A 78 9.03 -2.79 -4.03
N MET A 79 8.55 -2.95 -5.27
CA MET A 79 7.43 -2.18 -5.80
C MET A 79 6.13 -2.41 -5.01
N ALA A 80 5.89 -3.64 -4.53
CA ALA A 80 4.71 -3.94 -3.72
C ALA A 80 4.77 -3.23 -2.35
N VAL A 81 5.92 -3.26 -1.68
CA VAL A 81 6.13 -2.58 -0.38
C VAL A 81 6.05 -1.06 -0.52
N GLU A 82 6.66 -0.51 -1.57
CA GLU A 82 6.57 0.92 -1.89
C GLU A 82 5.13 1.35 -2.16
N TRP A 83 4.38 0.55 -2.94
CA TRP A 83 2.97 0.83 -3.21
C TRP A 83 2.13 0.83 -1.92
N LEU A 84 2.30 -0.17 -1.04
CA LEU A 84 1.59 -0.24 0.24
C LEU A 84 1.90 0.99 1.11
N THR A 85 3.17 1.39 1.18
CA THR A 85 3.61 2.56 1.94
C THR A 85 3.02 3.85 1.35
N SER A 86 3.05 3.98 0.03
CA SER A 86 2.48 5.14 -0.67
C SER A 86 0.97 5.24 -0.47
N ALA A 87 0.25 4.12 -0.52
CA ALA A 87 -1.20 4.12 -0.34
C ALA A 87 -1.61 4.64 1.04
N VAL A 88 -0.90 4.22 2.10
CA VAL A 88 -1.11 4.74 3.46
C VAL A 88 -0.80 6.24 3.54
N ASN A 89 0.34 6.68 2.98
CA ASN A 89 0.72 8.10 3.03
C ASN A 89 -0.23 9.01 2.25
N ILE A 90 -0.67 8.57 1.07
CA ILE A 90 -1.67 9.29 0.27
C ILE A 90 -2.95 9.42 1.08
N GLY A 91 -3.51 8.32 1.59
CA GLY A 91 -4.76 8.41 2.35
C GLY A 91 -4.65 9.24 3.64
N LEU A 92 -3.50 9.20 4.34
CA LEU A 92 -3.25 10.09 5.48
C LEU A 92 -3.18 11.57 5.09
N THR A 93 -2.73 11.87 3.88
CA THR A 93 -2.69 13.24 3.37
C THR A 93 -4.08 13.69 2.94
N SER A 94 -4.80 12.85 2.18
CA SER A 94 -6.16 13.15 1.73
C SER A 94 -7.13 13.29 2.90
N HIS A 95 -6.97 12.52 3.98
CA HIS A 95 -7.79 12.69 5.19
C HIS A 95 -7.53 14.04 5.87
N ARG A 96 -6.28 14.50 5.94
CA ARG A 96 -5.96 15.82 6.51
C ARG A 96 -6.52 16.96 5.66
N GLU A 97 -6.44 16.83 4.34
CA GLU A 97 -6.98 17.83 3.43
C GLU A 97 -8.51 17.94 3.56
N LEU A 98 -9.22 16.81 3.66
CA LEU A 98 -10.65 16.80 3.97
C LEU A 98 -10.97 17.43 5.33
N ASP A 99 -10.17 17.14 6.36
CA ASP A 99 -10.36 17.72 7.69
C ASP A 99 -10.15 19.25 7.66
N ASP A 100 -9.13 19.74 6.96
CA ASP A 100 -8.80 21.16 6.84
C ASP A 100 -9.89 21.93 6.06
N ASP A 101 -10.39 21.38 4.95
CA ASP A 101 -11.47 21.97 4.15
C ASP A 101 -12.78 22.11 4.96
N HIS A 102 -13.04 21.22 5.92
CA HIS A 102 -14.22 21.30 6.80
C HIS A 102 -14.14 22.39 7.88
N TYR A 103 -13.00 23.04 8.11
CA TYR A 103 -12.85 24.14 9.08
C TYR A 103 -12.81 25.55 8.46
N GLU A 104 -12.84 25.66 7.12
CA GLU A 104 -12.83 26.96 6.41
C GLU A 104 -14.24 27.47 6.01
N GLU A 105 -15.33 26.75 6.32
CA GLU A 105 -16.74 27.19 6.21
C GLU A 105 -17.34 27.71 7.55
#